data_AF-A0A969ENQ2-F1
#
_entry.id   AF-A0A969ENQ2-F1
#
_cell.length_a   1.000
_cell.length_b   1.000
_cell.length_c   1.000
_cell.angle_alpha   90.00
_cell.angle_beta   90.00
_cell.angle_gamma   90.00
#
_symmetry.space_group_name_H-M   'P 1'
#
loop_
_entity.id
_entity.type
_entity.pdbx_description
1 polymer ?
#
loop_
_entity_poly.entity_id
_entity_poly.type
_entity_poly.pdbx_seq_one_letter_code
_entity_poly.pdbx_strand_id
1 'polypeptide(L)'
;MYKTAEFDEPVDGIIYATAAGLGYAAMLNILFVINSGGVDLGAGVIRITVTSLAHASFAGVIGYFLGLEKFQNRPYWYTSLGVVIAAVLNGIFFTLRTVVTGGGLSEANLWLGLILAAILAGGTTYFLSTAINRQLTARGAK
;
A
#
# COMPACT_ATOMS: atom_id res chain seq x y z
N MET A 1 17.42 -3.61 7.81
CA MET A 1 16.17 -4.17 8.37
C MET A 1 16.08 -5.68 8.23
N TYR A 2 16.25 -6.31 7.06
CA TYR A 2 16.17 -7.79 6.98
C TYR A 2 17.18 -8.56 7.88
N LYS A 3 18.33 -7.94 8.18
CA LYS A 3 19.43 -8.51 8.99
C LYS A 3 19.50 -8.00 10.44
N THR A 4 18.56 -7.17 10.88
CA THR A 4 18.59 -6.60 12.25
C THR A 4 17.99 -7.59 13.25
N ALA A 5 18.44 -7.52 14.51
CA ALA A 5 18.00 -8.44 15.57
C ALA A 5 16.51 -8.24 15.91
N GLU A 6 15.99 -7.04 15.66
CA GLU A 6 14.60 -6.62 15.83
C GLU A 6 13.68 -7.12 14.71
N PHE A 7 14.20 -7.84 13.71
CA PHE A 7 13.38 -8.56 12.74
C PHE A 7 13.36 -10.03 13.15
N ASP A 8 12.55 -10.31 14.17
CA ASP A 8 12.41 -11.62 14.80
C ASP A 8 11.01 -12.23 14.58
N GLU A 9 10.07 -11.46 14.02
CA GLU A 9 8.74 -11.94 13.67
C GLU A 9 8.28 -11.65 12.22
N PRO A 10 7.40 -12.49 11.64
CA PRO A 10 6.82 -12.23 10.31
C PRO A 10 6.10 -10.89 10.20
N VAL A 11 5.54 -10.41 11.32
CA VAL A 11 4.80 -9.15 11.40
C VAL A 11 5.73 -7.95 11.21
N ASP A 12 7.00 -8.05 11.61
CA ASP A 12 7.99 -6.98 11.42
C ASP A 12 8.24 -6.71 9.94
N GLY A 13 8.17 -7.76 9.11
CA GLY A 13 8.14 -7.64 7.65
C GLY A 13 7.10 -6.64 7.19
N ILE A 14 5.90 -6.74 7.72
CA ILE A 14 4.76 -5.90 7.39
C ILE A 14 4.96 -4.48 7.93
N ILE A 15 5.34 -4.35 9.21
CA ILE A 15 5.52 -3.04 9.86
C ILE A 15 6.60 -2.22 9.15
N TYR A 16 7.78 -2.81 8.93
CA TYR A 16 8.89 -2.12 8.28
C TYR A 16 8.59 -1.78 6.83
N ALA A 17 7.95 -2.69 6.09
CA ALA A 17 7.60 -2.41 4.70
C ALA A 17 6.51 -1.33 4.61
N THR A 18 5.49 -1.36 5.47
CA THR A 18 4.45 -0.33 5.55
C THR A 18 5.05 1.03 5.87
N ALA A 19 5.98 1.10 6.83
CA ALA A 19 6.69 2.34 7.16
C ALA A 19 7.51 2.88 5.97
N ALA A 20 8.22 2.01 5.25
CA ALA A 20 8.93 2.39 4.03
C ALA A 20 7.98 2.89 2.93
N GLY A 21 6.82 2.23 2.75
CA GLY A 21 5.78 2.62 1.81
C GLY A 21 5.17 4.00 2.11
N LEU A 22 4.94 4.29 3.40
CA LEU A 22 4.48 5.62 3.85
C LEU A 22 5.53 6.71 3.58
N GLY A 23 6.81 6.43 3.83
CA GLY A 23 7.90 7.36 3.52
C GLY A 23 7.99 7.68 2.02
N TYR A 24 7.87 6.66 1.17
CA TYR A 24 7.82 6.84 -0.29
C TYR A 24 6.59 7.65 -0.73
N ALA A 25 5.42 7.38 -0.15
CA ALA A 25 4.21 8.13 -0.47
C ALA A 25 4.29 9.59 -0.03
N ALA A 26 4.92 9.87 1.13
CA ALA A 26 5.16 11.23 1.57
C ALA A 26 5.98 12.02 0.54
N MET A 27 7.05 11.41 0.00
CA MET A 27 7.85 12.02 -1.07
C MET A 27 7.01 12.31 -2.32
N LEU A 28 6.18 11.36 -2.76
CA LEU A 28 5.29 11.55 -3.92
C LEU A 28 4.26 12.66 -3.70
N ASN A 29 3.72 12.77 -2.49
CA ASN A 29 2.75 13.78 -2.12
C ASN A 29 3.39 15.19 -2.11
N ILE A 30 4.61 15.32 -1.60
CA ILE A 30 5.38 16.58 -1.67
C ILE A 30 5.65 16.98 -3.12
N LEU A 31 6.14 16.04 -3.94
CA LEU A 31 6.39 16.28 -5.36
C LEU A 31 5.12 16.71 -6.11
N PHE A 32 3.98 16.12 -5.77
CA PHE A 32 2.70 16.53 -6.33
C PHE A 32 2.33 17.98 -5.99
N VAL A 33 2.47 18.38 -4.72
CA VAL A 33 2.16 19.75 -4.28
C VAL A 33 3.05 20.76 -5.02
N ILE A 34 4.34 20.46 -5.14
CA ILE A 34 5.31 21.31 -5.84
C ILE A 34 4.95 21.42 -7.33
N ASN A 35 4.73 20.29 -8.01
CA ASN A 35 4.44 20.27 -9.44
C ASN A 35 3.08 20.89 -9.81
N SER A 36 2.14 20.94 -8.85
CA SER A 36 0.81 21.51 -9.07
C SER A 36 0.76 23.02 -8.79
N GLY A 37 1.86 23.64 -8.36
CA GLY A 37 1.91 25.07 -8.02
C GLY A 37 1.08 25.44 -6.77
N GLY A 38 0.73 24.46 -5.95
CA GLY A 38 -0.25 24.57 -4.87
C GLY A 38 -1.22 23.38 -4.87
N VAL A 39 -1.97 23.21 -3.78
CA VAL A 39 -2.95 22.13 -3.65
C VAL A 39 -4.32 22.73 -3.29
N ASP A 40 -5.36 22.33 -4.01
CA ASP A 40 -6.73 22.51 -3.54
C ASP A 40 -6.91 21.70 -2.25
N LEU A 41 -7.17 22.38 -1.14
CA LEU A 41 -7.24 21.76 0.19
C LEU A 41 -8.34 20.70 0.29
N GLY A 42 -9.40 20.76 -0.52
CA GLY A 42 -10.45 19.75 -0.55
C GLY A 42 -9.99 18.47 -1.25
N ALA A 43 -9.78 18.56 -2.57
CA ALA A 43 -9.45 17.38 -3.38
C ALA A 43 -8.02 16.87 -3.14
N GLY A 44 -7.08 17.75 -2.82
CA GLY A 44 -5.68 17.43 -2.59
C GLY A 44 -5.44 16.62 -1.33
N VAL A 45 -6.13 16.95 -0.23
CA VAL A 45 -6.01 16.19 1.04
C VAL A 45 -6.47 14.76 0.88
N ILE A 46 -7.58 14.54 0.18
CA ILE A 46 -8.10 13.20 -0.08
C ILE A 46 -7.13 12.41 -0.95
N ARG A 47 -6.62 13.03 -2.03
CA ARG A 47 -5.62 12.40 -2.90
C ARG A 47 -4.36 12.00 -2.15
N ILE A 48 -3.83 12.89 -1.31
CA ILE A 48 -2.64 12.65 -0.48
C ILE A 48 -2.89 11.48 0.47
N THR A 49 -4.04 11.47 1.15
CA THR A 49 -4.41 10.43 2.11
C THR A 49 -4.58 9.06 1.43
N VAL A 50 -5.32 9.00 0.33
CA VAL A 50 -5.55 7.76 -0.43
C VAL A 50 -4.25 7.22 -1.01
N THR A 51 -3.40 8.09 -1.57
CA THR A 51 -2.10 7.69 -2.14
C THR A 51 -1.18 7.13 -1.05
N SER A 52 -1.16 7.74 0.14
CA SER A 52 -0.40 7.26 1.29
C SER A 52 -0.87 5.89 1.77
N LEU A 53 -2.18 5.72 1.97
CA LEU A 53 -2.75 4.44 2.40
C LEU A 53 -2.50 3.33 1.37
N ALA A 54 -2.65 3.62 0.08
CA ALA A 54 -2.41 2.63 -0.97
C ALA A 54 -0.96 2.13 -0.96
N HIS A 55 0.03 3.03 -0.91
CA HIS A 55 1.44 2.63 -0.89
C HIS A 55 1.82 1.93 0.42
N ALA A 56 1.26 2.35 1.55
CA ALA A 56 1.43 1.67 2.83
C ALA A 56 0.95 0.21 2.73
N SER A 57 -0.24 -0.01 2.17
CA SER A 57 -0.80 -1.35 1.98
C SER A 57 -0.01 -2.19 1.00
N PHE A 58 0.35 -1.64 -0.18
CA PHE A 58 1.12 -2.40 -1.17
C PHE A 58 2.51 -2.78 -0.65
N ALA A 59 3.17 -1.88 0.08
CA ALA A 59 4.43 -2.20 0.74
C ALA A 59 4.22 -3.25 1.85
N GLY A 60 3.13 -3.14 2.62
CA GLY A 60 2.73 -4.17 3.59
C GLY A 60 2.52 -5.56 2.98
N VAL A 61 1.97 -5.66 1.75
CA VAL A 61 1.89 -6.94 1.01
C VAL A 61 3.30 -7.51 0.80
N ILE A 62 4.22 -6.70 0.29
CA ILE A 62 5.61 -7.13 0.07
C ILE A 62 6.24 -7.60 1.39
N GLY A 63 6.03 -6.83 2.46
CA GLY A 63 6.49 -7.13 3.81
C GLY A 63 5.95 -8.44 4.37
N TYR A 64 4.68 -8.76 4.10
CA TYR A 64 4.05 -10.02 4.50
C TYR A 64 4.72 -11.22 3.83
N PHE A 65 4.88 -11.18 2.50
CA PHE A 65 5.54 -12.26 1.77
C PHE A 65 7.00 -12.43 2.18
N LEU A 66 7.70 -11.33 2.46
CA LEU A 66 9.07 -11.33 2.98
C LEU A 66 9.17 -11.97 4.38
N GLY A 67 8.23 -11.64 5.28
CA GLY A 67 8.14 -12.24 6.60
C GLY A 67 7.88 -13.76 6.54
N LEU A 68 6.98 -14.20 5.65
CA LEU A 68 6.72 -15.62 5.43
C LEU A 68 7.94 -16.36 4.88
N GLU A 69 8.68 -15.77 3.95
CA GLU A 69 9.91 -16.36 3.42
C GLU A 69 10.92 -16.62 4.53
N LYS A 70 11.24 -15.59 5.33
CA LYS A 70 12.27 -15.68 6.37
C LYS A 70 11.91 -16.68 7.49
N PHE A 71 10.66 -16.68 7.94
CA PHE A 71 10.28 -17.39 9.17
C PHE A 71 9.51 -18.70 8.96
N GLN A 72 8.97 -18.96 7.77
CA GLN A 72 8.24 -20.20 7.47
C GLN A 72 8.97 -21.12 6.48
N ASN A 73 10.28 -20.93 6.25
CA ASN A 73 11.09 -21.70 5.29
C ASN A 73 10.42 -21.80 3.90
N ARG A 74 9.75 -20.73 3.47
CA ARG A 74 9.16 -20.68 2.12
C ARG A 74 10.27 -20.44 1.10
N PRO A 75 10.12 -20.94 -0.14
CA PRO A 75 11.13 -20.78 -1.17
C PRO A 75 11.32 -19.30 -1.53
N TYR A 76 12.54 -18.91 -1.91
CA TYR A 76 12.93 -17.52 -2.20
C TYR A 76 12.08 -16.80 -3.27
N TRP A 77 11.33 -17.54 -4.09
CA TRP A 77 10.41 -16.96 -5.06
C TRP A 77 9.15 -16.36 -4.41
N TYR A 78 8.84 -16.69 -3.15
CA TYR A 78 7.64 -16.18 -2.46
C TYR A 78 7.67 -14.66 -2.31
N THR A 79 8.83 -14.06 -2.02
CA THR A 79 8.96 -12.59 -1.98
C THR A 79 8.75 -11.99 -3.38
N SER A 80 9.24 -12.64 -4.44
CA SER A 80 8.99 -12.20 -5.81
C SER A 80 7.49 -12.21 -6.14
N LEU A 81 6.73 -13.20 -5.65
CA LEU A 81 5.28 -13.23 -5.81
C LEU A 81 4.61 -12.03 -5.12
N GLY A 82 5.04 -11.68 -3.90
CA GLY A 82 4.56 -10.50 -3.18
C GLY A 82 4.83 -9.19 -3.95
N VAL A 83 6.01 -9.07 -4.57
CA VAL A 83 6.36 -7.93 -5.42
C VAL A 83 5.50 -7.89 -6.68
N VAL A 84 5.25 -9.01 -7.34
CA VAL A 84 4.37 -9.08 -8.52
C VAL A 84 2.94 -8.66 -8.17
N ILE A 85 2.40 -9.17 -7.05
CA ILE A 85 1.06 -8.79 -6.57
C ILE A 85 1.01 -7.29 -6.27
N ALA A 86 2.01 -6.75 -5.56
CA ALA A 86 2.08 -5.32 -5.27
C ALA A 86 2.22 -4.47 -6.53
N ALA A 87 2.99 -4.92 -7.53
CA ALA A 87 3.15 -4.23 -8.80
C ALA A 87 1.84 -4.19 -9.61
N VAL A 88 1.09 -5.30 -9.64
CA VAL A 88 -0.24 -5.37 -10.27
C VAL A 88 -1.22 -4.44 -9.57
N LEU A 89 -1.29 -4.48 -8.23
CA LEU A 89 -2.15 -3.60 -7.45
C LEU A 89 -1.80 -2.12 -7.67
N ASN A 90 -0.51 -1.79 -7.71
CA ASN A 90 -0.04 -0.45 -8.00
C ASN A 90 -0.38 0.00 -9.43
N GLY A 91 -0.27 -0.90 -10.42
CA GLY A 91 -0.66 -0.62 -11.80
C GLY A 91 -2.16 -0.35 -11.95
N ILE A 92 -3.00 -1.14 -11.27
CA ILE A 92 -4.44 -0.93 -11.21
C ILE A 92 -4.75 0.42 -10.55
N PHE A 93 -4.14 0.71 -9.39
CA PHE A 93 -4.31 1.98 -8.69
C PHE A 93 -3.88 3.18 -9.55
N PHE A 94 -2.74 3.08 -10.25
CA PHE A 94 -2.26 4.12 -11.14
C PHE A 94 -3.19 4.34 -12.32
N THR A 95 -3.70 3.28 -12.93
CA THR A 95 -4.63 3.36 -14.06
C THR A 95 -5.94 4.00 -13.64
N LEU A 96 -6.52 3.55 -12.52
CA LEU A 96 -7.73 4.15 -11.94
C LEU A 96 -7.51 5.64 -11.62
N ARG A 97 -6.38 5.99 -10.99
CA ARG A 97 -6.03 7.38 -10.70
C ARG A 97 -5.86 8.19 -11.98
N THR A 98 -5.18 7.66 -13.00
CA THR A 98 -4.88 8.38 -14.24
C THR A 98 -6.12 8.60 -15.08
N VAL A 99 -7.01 7.61 -15.19
CA VAL A 99 -8.31 7.77 -15.85
C VAL A 99 -9.14 8.88 -15.18
N VAL A 100 -9.03 9.00 -13.86
CA VAL A 100 -9.73 10.02 -13.05
C VAL A 100 -9.09 11.40 -13.14
N THR A 101 -7.76 11.49 -13.28
CA THR A 101 -7.04 12.78 -13.26
C THR A 101 -6.72 13.31 -14.67
N GLY A 102 -6.67 12.45 -15.69
CA GLY A 102 -6.24 12.79 -17.06
C GLY A 102 -7.35 12.84 -18.11
N GLY A 103 -8.53 12.29 -17.83
CA GLY A 103 -9.69 12.37 -18.72
C GLY A 103 -10.51 13.61 -18.37
N GLY A 104 -10.44 14.66 -19.19
CA GLY A 104 -11.23 15.89 -19.00
C GLY A 104 -12.72 15.60 -18.92
N LEU A 105 -13.26 15.44 -17.71
CA LEU A 105 -14.67 15.28 -17.42
C LEU A 105 -14.92 15.84 -16.02
N SER A 106 -15.65 16.97 -15.95
CA SER A 106 -16.39 17.57 -14.81
C SER A 106 -15.93 17.23 -13.38
N GLU A 107 -15.78 18.24 -12.52
CA GLU A 107 -15.60 18.18 -11.06
C GLU A 107 -16.27 16.97 -10.35
N ALA A 108 -17.43 16.51 -10.81
CA ALA A 108 -18.14 15.32 -10.31
C ALA A 108 -17.35 13.98 -10.45
N ASN A 109 -16.51 13.80 -11.47
CA ASN A 109 -15.76 12.56 -11.71
C ASN A 109 -14.49 12.44 -10.85
N LEU A 110 -13.97 13.56 -10.34
CA LEU A 110 -12.83 13.59 -9.41
C LEU A 110 -13.19 12.91 -8.09
N TRP A 111 -14.36 13.21 -7.54
CA TRP A 111 -14.84 12.65 -6.27
C TRP A 111 -15.15 11.15 -6.37
N LEU A 112 -15.83 10.72 -7.44
CA LEU A 112 -16.12 9.32 -7.71
C LEU A 112 -14.83 8.49 -7.85
N GLY A 113 -13.84 9.00 -8.57
CA GLY A 113 -12.55 8.34 -8.73
C GLY A 113 -11.74 8.24 -7.44
N LEU A 114 -11.74 9.28 -6.62
CA LEU A 114 -11.12 9.24 -5.29
C LEU A 114 -11.81 8.23 -4.37
N ILE A 115 -13.15 8.16 -4.41
CA ILE A 115 -13.91 7.17 -3.64
C ILE A 115 -13.58 5.74 -4.10
N LEU A 116 -13.52 5.47 -5.40
CA LEU A 116 -13.16 4.15 -5.92
C LEU A 116 -11.72 3.77 -5.57
N ALA A 117 -10.78 4.72 -5.65
CA ALA A 117 -9.40 4.51 -5.23
C ALA A 117 -9.29 4.25 -3.72
N ALA A 118 -10.07 4.97 -2.91
CA ALA A 118 -10.16 4.76 -1.47
C ALA A 118 -10.76 3.39 -1.11
N ILE A 119 -11.80 2.94 -1.84
CA ILE A 119 -12.39 1.61 -1.68
C ILE A 119 -11.38 0.52 -2.05
N LEU A 120 -10.67 0.67 -3.16
CA LEU A 120 -9.65 -0.29 -3.56
C LEU A 120 -8.52 -0.37 -2.54
N ALA A 121 -8.00 0.78 -2.10
CA ALA A 121 -6.97 0.86 -1.07
C ALA A 121 -7.47 0.23 0.23
N GLY A 122 -8.65 0.63 0.73
CA GLY A 122 -9.29 0.07 1.91
C GLY A 122 -9.52 -1.44 1.81
N GLY A 123 -9.92 -1.93 0.64
CA GLY A 123 -10.10 -3.36 0.36
C GLY A 123 -8.78 -4.12 0.46
N THR A 124 -7.69 -3.59 -0.11
CA THR A 124 -6.36 -4.21 0.02
C THR A 124 -5.85 -4.19 1.46
N THR A 125 -6.08 -3.11 2.21
CA THR A 125 -5.75 -3.01 3.63
C THR A 125 -6.56 -3.99 4.48
N TYR A 126 -7.85 -4.13 4.19
CA TYR A 126 -8.75 -5.06 4.87
C TYR A 126 -8.35 -6.52 4.59
N PHE A 127 -8.00 -6.84 3.34
CA PHE A 127 -7.47 -8.15 2.99
C PHE A 127 -6.16 -8.45 3.74
N LEU A 128 -5.25 -7.49 3.82
CA LEU A 128 -4.03 -7.63 4.61
C LEU A 128 -4.33 -7.82 6.10
N SER A 129 -5.18 -6.98 6.67
CA SER A 129 -5.56 -7.06 8.09
C SER A 129 -6.20 -8.41 8.44
N THR A 130 -7.07 -8.93 7.59
CA THR A 130 -7.68 -10.25 7.78
C THR A 130 -6.69 -11.40 7.59
N ALA A 131 -5.76 -11.30 6.65
CA ALA A 131 -4.68 -12.27 6.48
C ALA A 131 -3.73 -12.29 7.68
N ILE A 132 -3.39 -11.13 8.23
CA ILE A 132 -2.55 -10.96 9.43
C ILE A 132 -3.26 -11.54 10.66
N ASN A 133 -4.52 -11.16 10.89
CA ASN A 133 -5.29 -11.65 12.04
C ASN A 133 -5.43 -13.18 12.01
N ARG A 134 -5.64 -13.78 10.83
CA ARG A 134 -5.67 -15.25 10.70
C ARG A 134 -4.36 -15.92 11.11
N GLN A 135 -3.20 -15.30 10.85
CA GLN A 135 -1.91 -15.82 11.27
C GLN A 135 -1.65 -15.64 12.77
N LEU A 136 -2.08 -14.52 13.35
CA LEU A 136 -1.98 -14.26 14.79
C LEU A 136 -2.85 -15.23 15.59
N THR A 137 -4.10 -15.46 15.19
CA THR A 137 -5.00 -16.42 15.86
C THR A 137 -4.50 -17.86 15.74
N ALA A 138 -3.91 -18.24 14.60
CA ALA A 138 -3.33 -19.58 14.42
C ALA A 138 -2.07 -19.83 15.28
N ARG A 139 -1.36 -18.77 15.70
CA ARG A 139 -0.22 -18.88 16.66
C ARG A 139 -0.69 -18.82 18.11
N GLY A 140 -1.70 -18.02 18.45
CA GLY A 140 -2.24 -17.97 19.82
C GLY A 140 -3.01 -19.21 20.28
N ALA A 141 -3.27 -20.16 19.37
CA ALA A 141 -3.87 -21.46 19.64
C ALA A 141 -2.85 -22.58 19.89
N LYS A 142 -1.54 -22.27 19.89
CA LYS A 142 -0.44 -23.17 20.27
C LYS A 142 0.14 -22.75 21.60
#